data_AF-A0A927MGU2-F1
#
_entry.id   AF-A0A927MGU2-F1
#
_cell.length_a   1.000
_cell.length_b   1.000
_cell.length_c   1.000
_cell.angle_alpha   90.00
_cell.angle_beta   90.00
_cell.angle_gamma   90.00
#
_symmetry.space_group_name_H-M   'P 1'
#
loop_
_entity.id
_entity.type
_entity.pdbx_description
1 polymer ?
#
loop_
_entity_poly.entity_id
_entity_poly.type
_entity_poly.pdbx_seq_one_letter_code
_entity_poly.pdbx_strand_id
1 'polypeptide(L)'
;MEQAPTPGEHRCDADARPAASRRPNRPYWGWRALTLGVLGVAAVHLGTTIVSIVVMVQDYWLVRDYQVGRRAVDIFEILARLERLEQVNDLVWFVLLAHIGTYLAWFVVSQKTVERHGGDPKPTLAHWTFAAWRISVVGIFVLAIIMSPGGGTDRSDAERAISDAMEFERLTIFVAALRLPIVGLLVAGVCVVIWRMYQLAASSPPPPATAQYLTQPAGPITLPRTAVQEGAGKDAFWHEVAQVVARSSGPLPLLEAWAAAPSARRWHLIDGEPGVAATRTRLSPWSGITVYGQPPLVPDEAVLGRLADEARRLREDRVAGGAIGLIESEDGKFRFEQLTSDGVLQSWLDQARSASRAGVYPVLAAADPAALTSV
;
A
#
# COMPACT_ATOMS: atom_id res chain seq x y z
N MET A 1 -67.02 -16.83 -1.95
CA MET A 1 -66.05 -17.78 -2.54
C MET A 1 -64.72 -17.04 -2.60
N GLU A 2 -63.94 -17.17 -1.55
CA GLU A 2 -62.71 -16.40 -1.31
C GLU A 2 -61.56 -17.40 -1.35
N GLN A 3 -60.68 -17.27 -2.34
CA GLN A 3 -59.54 -18.17 -2.55
C GLN A 3 -58.42 -17.80 -1.58
N ALA A 4 -58.02 -18.78 -0.76
CA ALA A 4 -56.90 -18.65 0.16
C ALA A 4 -55.56 -18.56 -0.59
N PRO A 5 -54.61 -17.71 -0.13
CA PRO A 5 -53.29 -17.59 -0.72
C PRO A 5 -52.44 -18.82 -0.42
N THR A 6 -51.76 -19.33 -1.44
CA THR A 6 -50.82 -20.45 -1.36
C THR A 6 -49.55 -20.08 -0.60
N PRO A 7 -48.95 -21.02 0.16
CA PRO A 7 -47.72 -20.78 0.91
C PRO A 7 -46.55 -20.62 -0.08
N GLY A 8 -45.88 -19.47 -0.03
CA GLY A 8 -44.73 -19.17 -0.86
C GLY A 8 -43.52 -20.05 -0.52
N GLU A 9 -42.93 -20.64 -1.55
CA GLU A 9 -41.63 -21.31 -1.49
C GLU A 9 -40.56 -20.36 -0.95
N HIS A 10 -40.08 -20.64 0.27
CA HIS A 10 -38.83 -20.08 0.76
C HIS A 10 -37.67 -20.63 -0.07
N ARG A 11 -37.32 -19.88 -1.12
CA ARG A 11 -36.09 -20.08 -1.88
C ARG A 11 -34.92 -19.81 -0.94
N CYS A 12 -34.31 -20.88 -0.42
CA CYS A 12 -33.03 -20.82 0.25
C CYS A 12 -31.96 -20.42 -0.78
N ASP A 13 -31.59 -19.15 -0.79
CA ASP A 13 -30.41 -18.66 -1.50
C ASP A 13 -29.15 -19.24 -0.84
N ALA A 14 -28.78 -20.45 -1.25
CA ALA A 14 -27.62 -21.20 -0.77
C ALA A 14 -26.26 -20.65 -1.29
N ASP A 15 -26.26 -19.53 -2.01
CA ASP A 15 -25.07 -18.89 -2.59
C ASP A 15 -24.57 -17.69 -1.77
N ALA A 16 -24.80 -17.69 -0.45
CA ALA A 16 -24.11 -16.80 0.46
C ALA A 16 -22.63 -17.21 0.56
N ARG A 17 -21.85 -16.90 -0.50
CA ARG A 17 -20.39 -17.00 -0.48
C ARG A 17 -19.90 -16.34 0.81
N PRO A 18 -19.09 -17.03 1.63
CA PRO A 18 -18.62 -16.48 2.89
C PRO A 18 -18.05 -15.10 2.61
N ALA A 19 -18.59 -14.09 3.32
CA ALA A 19 -18.18 -12.71 3.19
C ALA A 19 -16.69 -12.63 3.47
N ALA A 20 -15.89 -12.66 2.40
CA ALA A 20 -14.44 -12.63 2.47
C ALA A 20 -14.06 -11.43 3.34
N SER A 21 -13.37 -11.69 4.44
CA SER A 21 -12.93 -10.69 5.40
C SER A 21 -12.25 -9.54 4.65
N ARG A 22 -12.98 -8.43 4.47
CA ARG A 22 -12.48 -7.24 3.79
C ARG A 22 -11.42 -6.61 4.68
N ARG A 23 -10.15 -6.91 4.39
CA ARG A 23 -8.99 -6.24 4.98
C ARG A 23 -9.13 -4.72 4.77
N PRO A 24 -8.68 -3.88 5.70
CA PRO A 24 -8.93 -2.45 5.64
C PRO A 24 -8.29 -1.78 4.41
N ASN A 25 -9.03 -0.82 3.88
CA ASN A 25 -8.83 -0.03 2.66
C ASN A 25 -7.60 0.90 2.71
N ARG A 26 -6.39 0.38 2.92
CA ARG A 26 -5.18 1.15 2.60
C ARG A 26 -4.64 0.70 1.24
N PRO A 27 -4.30 1.63 0.33
CA PRO A 27 -3.67 1.27 -0.93
C PRO A 27 -2.39 0.51 -0.63
N TYR A 28 -2.24 -0.65 -1.28
CA TYR A 28 -1.11 -1.55 -1.14
C TYR A 28 0.22 -0.78 -1.19
N TRP A 29 1.16 -1.06 -0.28
CA TRP A 29 2.44 -0.35 -0.23
C TRP A 29 3.18 -0.37 -1.57
N GLY A 30 3.11 -1.49 -2.29
CA GLY A 30 3.69 -1.58 -3.64
C GLY A 30 3.03 -0.65 -4.65
N TRP A 31 1.73 -0.33 -4.53
CA TRP A 31 1.09 0.69 -5.37
C TRP A 31 1.63 2.09 -5.08
N ARG A 32 1.86 2.43 -3.80
CA ARG A 32 2.47 3.71 -3.41
C ARG A 32 3.90 3.86 -3.91
N ALA A 33 4.73 2.84 -3.68
CA ALA A 33 6.11 2.82 -4.17
C ALA A 33 6.18 2.97 -5.69
N LEU A 34 5.32 2.26 -6.42
CA LEU A 34 5.24 2.33 -7.87
C LEU A 34 4.72 3.70 -8.37
N THR A 35 3.80 4.32 -7.64
CA THR A 35 3.31 5.67 -7.94
C THR A 35 4.44 6.70 -7.80
N LEU A 36 5.23 6.63 -6.73
CA LEU A 36 6.42 7.47 -6.56
C LEU A 36 7.46 7.18 -7.64
N GLY A 37 7.62 5.91 -8.03
CA GLY A 37 8.49 5.50 -9.13
C GLY A 37 8.09 6.15 -10.46
N VAL A 38 6.80 6.10 -10.84
CA VAL A 38 6.29 6.77 -12.05
C VAL A 38 6.56 8.27 -12.01
N LEU A 39 6.29 8.93 -10.89
CA LEU A 39 6.52 10.37 -10.74
C LEU A 39 8.02 10.72 -10.83
N GLY A 40 8.88 9.91 -10.22
CA GLY A 40 10.34 10.07 -10.29
C GLY A 40 10.86 9.91 -11.73
N VAL A 41 10.45 8.85 -12.44
CA VAL A 41 10.83 8.64 -13.84
C VAL A 41 10.27 9.74 -14.75
N ALA A 42 9.04 10.23 -14.48
CA ALA A 42 8.48 11.38 -15.20
C ALA A 42 9.32 12.65 -15.00
N ALA A 43 9.77 12.93 -13.78
CA ALA A 43 10.63 14.08 -13.49
C ALA A 43 11.99 13.97 -14.19
N VAL A 44 12.61 12.78 -14.19
CA VAL A 44 13.86 12.52 -14.93
C VAL A 44 13.64 12.69 -16.44
N HIS A 45 12.53 12.22 -16.98
CA HIS A 45 12.19 12.39 -18.39
C HIS A 45 11.99 13.86 -18.77
N LEU A 46 11.29 14.62 -17.92
CA LEU A 46 11.11 16.06 -18.12
C LEU A 46 12.46 16.79 -18.11
N GLY A 47 13.31 16.50 -17.12
CA GLY A 47 14.64 17.09 -17.00
C GLY A 47 15.53 16.79 -18.20
N THR A 48 15.61 15.52 -18.62
CA THR A 48 16.40 15.11 -19.81
C THR A 48 15.86 15.72 -21.10
N THR A 49 14.54 15.85 -21.26
CA THR A 49 13.93 16.52 -22.41
C THR A 49 14.28 18.01 -22.44
N ILE A 50 14.21 18.71 -21.30
CA ILE A 50 14.60 20.13 -21.20
C ILE A 50 16.08 20.31 -21.56
N VAL A 51 16.97 19.48 -20.99
CA VAL A 51 18.41 19.52 -21.30
C VAL A 51 18.64 19.29 -22.79
N SER A 52 17.97 18.31 -23.39
CA SER A 52 18.05 18.04 -24.83
C SER A 52 17.61 19.23 -25.68
N ILE A 53 16.50 19.89 -25.34
CA ILE A 53 16.05 21.09 -26.05
C ILE A 53 17.09 22.20 -25.94
N VAL A 54 17.67 22.41 -24.76
CA VAL A 54 18.71 23.44 -24.56
C VAL A 54 19.93 23.14 -25.42
N VAL A 55 20.42 21.89 -25.44
CA VAL A 55 21.55 21.48 -26.28
C VAL A 55 21.23 21.69 -27.76
N MET A 56 20.07 21.22 -28.22
CA MET A 56 19.64 21.39 -29.62
C MET A 56 19.51 22.87 -30.03
N VAL A 57 18.98 23.72 -29.14
CA VAL A 57 18.89 25.17 -29.41
C VAL A 57 20.27 25.82 -29.46
N GLN A 58 21.18 25.44 -28.56
CA GLN A 58 22.56 25.94 -28.58
C GLN A 58 23.30 25.56 -29.86
N ASP A 59 23.16 24.31 -30.30
CA ASP A 59 23.79 23.83 -31.53
C ASP A 59 23.16 24.49 -32.77
N TYR A 60 21.84 24.64 -32.80
CA TYR A 60 21.14 25.38 -33.86
C TYR A 60 21.66 26.81 -34.03
N TRP A 61 21.86 27.54 -32.93
CA TRP A 61 22.41 28.91 -32.99
C TRP A 61 23.85 28.93 -33.48
N LEU A 62 24.66 27.93 -33.13
CA LEU A 62 26.04 27.83 -33.58
C LEU A 62 26.13 27.55 -35.09
N VAL A 63 25.36 26.59 -35.59
CA VAL A 63 25.26 26.28 -37.03
C VAL A 63 24.80 27.52 -37.81
N ARG A 64 23.84 28.26 -37.26
CA ARG A 64 23.37 29.51 -37.85
C ARG A 64 24.46 30.60 -37.88
N ASP A 65 25.22 30.77 -36.80
CA ASP A 65 26.32 31.75 -36.77
C ASP A 65 27.44 31.41 -37.76
N TYR A 66 27.71 30.12 -37.97
CA TYR A 66 28.63 29.64 -38.99
C TYR A 66 28.14 29.98 -40.41
N GLN A 67 26.86 29.73 -40.72
CA GLN A 67 26.28 30.03 -42.04
C GLN A 67 26.31 31.53 -42.38
N VAL A 68 26.13 32.39 -41.38
CA VAL A 68 26.17 33.86 -41.56
C VAL A 68 27.63 34.36 -41.63
N GLY A 69 28.62 33.48 -41.55
CA GLY A 69 30.05 33.81 -41.61
C GLY A 69 30.56 34.57 -40.38
N ARG A 70 29.83 34.53 -39.25
CA ARG A 70 30.22 35.24 -38.02
C ARG A 70 31.32 34.54 -37.25
N ARG A 71 31.50 33.24 -37.47
CA ARG A 71 32.43 32.40 -36.71
C ARG A 71 33.00 31.30 -37.59
N ALA A 72 34.32 31.16 -37.62
CA ALA A 72 34.96 29.96 -38.14
C ALA A 72 34.85 28.86 -37.08
N VAL A 73 34.21 27.75 -37.41
CA VAL A 73 34.05 26.58 -36.53
C VAL A 73 34.93 25.45 -37.07
N ASP A 74 35.69 24.82 -36.18
CA ASP A 74 36.51 23.66 -36.52
C ASP A 74 35.60 22.43 -36.80
N ILE A 75 35.89 21.68 -37.86
CA ILE A 75 35.20 20.42 -38.19
C ILE A 75 35.25 19.44 -37.01
N PHE A 76 36.35 19.40 -36.25
CA PHE A 76 36.45 18.53 -35.07
C PHE A 76 35.49 18.95 -33.95
N GLU A 77 35.21 20.25 -33.81
CA GLU A 77 34.22 20.75 -32.85
C GLU A 77 32.80 20.35 -33.26
N ILE A 78 32.49 20.37 -34.57
CA ILE A 78 31.20 19.93 -35.10
C ILE A 78 31.00 18.42 -34.86
N LEU A 79 32.01 17.60 -35.15
CA LEU A 79 31.95 16.15 -34.93
C LEU A 79 31.75 15.79 -33.44
N ALA A 80 32.48 16.42 -32.53
CA ALA A 80 32.33 16.19 -31.10
C ALA A 80 30.95 16.59 -30.57
N ARG A 81 30.30 17.57 -31.19
CA ARG A 81 28.92 17.98 -30.85
C ARG A 81 27.88 17.02 -31.40
N LEU A 82 28.05 16.53 -32.63
CA LEU A 82 27.17 15.51 -33.21
C LEU A 82 27.14 14.24 -32.34
N GLU A 83 28.31 13.78 -31.88
CA GLU A 83 28.40 12.64 -30.96
C GLU A 83 27.67 12.92 -29.63
N ARG A 84 27.80 14.13 -29.08
CA ARG A 84 27.08 14.54 -27.86
C ARG A 84 25.56 14.56 -28.08
N LEU A 85 25.11 15.07 -29.22
CA LEU A 85 23.69 15.12 -29.61
C LEU A 85 23.11 13.70 -29.71
N GLU A 86 23.84 12.78 -30.32
CA GLU A 86 23.47 11.36 -30.41
C GLU A 86 23.33 10.74 -29.00
N GLN A 87 24.34 10.91 -28.13
CA GLN A 87 24.31 10.41 -26.76
C GLN A 87 23.14 10.98 -25.93
N VAL A 88 22.86 12.28 -26.06
CA VAL A 88 21.73 12.93 -25.37
C VAL A 88 20.40 12.40 -25.92
N ASN A 89 20.28 12.24 -27.23
CA ASN A 89 19.08 11.72 -27.86
C ASN A 89 18.82 10.26 -27.45
N ASP A 90 19.85 9.41 -27.42
CA ASP A 90 19.77 8.02 -26.95
C ASP A 90 19.33 7.94 -25.50
N LEU A 91 19.88 8.79 -24.64
CA LEU A 91 19.46 8.89 -23.24
C LEU A 91 17.98 9.30 -23.13
N VAL A 92 17.54 10.30 -23.91
CA VAL A 92 16.13 10.74 -23.91
C VAL A 92 15.20 9.60 -24.36
N TRP A 93 15.58 8.85 -25.39
CA TRP A 93 14.81 7.69 -25.86
C TRP A 93 14.77 6.57 -24.83
N PHE A 94 15.90 6.25 -24.20
CA PHE A 94 15.96 5.26 -23.13
C PHE A 94 15.06 5.65 -21.95
N VAL A 95 15.12 6.91 -21.52
CA VAL A 95 14.28 7.43 -20.43
C VAL A 95 12.80 7.45 -20.84
N LEU A 96 12.46 7.76 -22.10
CA LEU A 96 11.10 7.69 -22.62
C LEU A 96 10.56 6.24 -22.57
N LEU A 97 11.34 5.25 -22.99
CA LEU A 97 10.96 3.84 -22.93
C LEU A 97 10.77 3.38 -21.48
N ALA A 98 11.69 3.74 -20.59
CA ALA A 98 11.56 3.46 -19.16
C ALA A 98 10.31 4.12 -18.56
N HIS A 99 9.98 5.35 -18.98
CA HIS A 99 8.79 6.06 -18.57
C HIS A 99 7.50 5.35 -19.01
N ILE A 100 7.42 4.92 -20.27
CA ILE A 100 6.30 4.13 -20.81
C ILE A 100 6.16 2.81 -20.05
N GLY A 101 7.26 2.07 -19.86
CA GLY A 101 7.25 0.78 -19.15
C GLY A 101 6.79 0.91 -17.70
N THR A 102 7.32 1.89 -16.97
CA THR A 102 6.94 2.14 -15.57
C THR A 102 5.46 2.54 -15.46
N TYR A 103 4.97 3.35 -16.40
CA TYR A 103 3.55 3.71 -16.46
C TYR A 103 2.64 2.50 -16.73
N LEU A 104 2.98 1.63 -17.68
CA LEU A 104 2.20 0.42 -17.96
C LEU A 104 2.14 -0.50 -16.73
N ALA A 105 3.28 -0.70 -16.05
CA ALA A 105 3.33 -1.45 -14.81
C ALA A 105 2.42 -0.82 -13.73
N TRP A 106 2.49 0.50 -13.57
CA TRP A 106 1.63 1.24 -12.64
C TRP A 106 0.14 1.13 -12.96
N PHE A 107 -0.23 1.17 -14.24
CA PHE A 107 -1.61 1.03 -14.69
C PHE A 107 -2.18 -0.35 -14.34
N VAL A 108 -1.42 -1.42 -14.59
CA VAL A 108 -1.82 -2.80 -14.25
C VAL A 108 -1.97 -2.97 -12.74
N VAL A 109 -1.04 -2.43 -11.94
CA VAL A 109 -1.13 -2.51 -10.48
C VAL A 109 -2.30 -1.68 -9.95
N SER A 110 -2.61 -0.54 -10.57
CA SER A 110 -3.77 0.29 -10.23
C SER A 110 -5.08 -0.44 -10.52
N GLN A 111 -5.21 -1.11 -11.67
CA GLN A 111 -6.38 -1.97 -11.98
C GLN A 111 -6.61 -3.02 -10.89
N LYS A 112 -5.57 -3.81 -10.59
CA LYS A 112 -5.64 -4.84 -9.54
C LYS A 112 -5.96 -4.25 -8.17
N THR A 113 -5.52 -3.01 -7.90
CA THR A 113 -5.80 -2.34 -6.63
C THR A 113 -7.26 -1.89 -6.55
N VAL A 114 -7.83 -1.35 -7.63
CA VAL A 114 -9.25 -0.97 -7.68
C VAL A 114 -10.15 -2.20 -7.51
N GLU A 115 -9.85 -3.29 -8.21
CA GLU A 115 -10.58 -4.56 -8.10
C GLU A 115 -10.55 -5.12 -6.67
N ARG A 116 -9.39 -5.05 -6.00
CA ARG A 116 -9.25 -5.47 -4.58
C ARG A 116 -10.12 -4.66 -3.62
N HIS A 117 -10.40 -3.39 -3.93
CA HIS A 117 -11.28 -2.54 -3.15
C HIS A 117 -12.76 -2.68 -3.57
N GLY A 118 -13.07 -3.62 -4.47
CA GLY A 118 -14.43 -3.86 -4.96
C GLY A 118 -14.97 -2.78 -5.89
N GLY A 119 -14.11 -1.88 -6.39
CA GLY A 119 -14.47 -0.90 -7.41
C GLY A 119 -14.41 -1.49 -8.80
N ASP A 120 -15.18 -0.92 -9.74
CA ASP A 120 -15.02 -1.21 -11.17
C ASP A 120 -13.81 -0.42 -11.72
N PRO A 121 -12.75 -1.08 -12.21
CA PRO A 121 -11.58 -0.41 -12.76
C PRO A 121 -11.90 0.46 -13.98
N LYS A 122 -12.95 0.15 -14.75
CA LYS A 122 -13.29 0.90 -15.96
C LYS A 122 -13.62 2.37 -15.68
N PRO A 123 -14.63 2.73 -14.87
CA PRO A 123 -14.95 4.14 -14.60
C PRO A 123 -13.88 4.84 -13.76
N THR A 124 -13.20 4.12 -12.85
CA THR A 124 -12.18 4.72 -11.98
C THR A 124 -10.96 5.15 -12.79
N LEU A 125 -10.51 4.31 -13.72
CA LEU A 125 -9.31 4.55 -14.54
C LEU A 125 -9.63 5.17 -15.91
N ALA A 126 -10.89 5.17 -16.36
CA ALA A 126 -11.31 5.93 -17.53
C ALA A 126 -11.31 7.42 -17.19
N HIS A 127 -10.22 8.09 -17.54
CA HIS A 127 -10.10 9.53 -17.56
C HIS A 127 -9.58 9.95 -18.93
N TRP A 128 -10.13 11.04 -19.49
CA TRP A 128 -9.80 11.50 -20.83
C TRP A 128 -8.30 11.79 -21.00
N THR A 129 -7.61 12.15 -19.91
CA THR A 129 -6.15 12.37 -19.89
C THR A 129 -5.37 11.12 -20.32
N PHE A 130 -5.89 9.91 -20.07
CA PHE A 130 -5.24 8.68 -20.51
C PHE A 130 -5.42 8.42 -22.00
N ALA A 131 -6.59 8.72 -22.55
CA ALA A 131 -6.80 8.66 -23.99
C ALA A 131 -5.93 9.69 -24.71
N ALA A 132 -5.91 10.92 -24.22
CA ALA A 132 -5.04 11.98 -24.73
C ALA A 132 -3.56 11.58 -24.66
N TRP A 133 -3.10 11.03 -23.54
CA TRP A 133 -1.71 10.56 -23.41
C TRP A 133 -1.38 9.43 -24.39
N ARG A 134 -2.24 8.42 -24.55
CA ARG A 134 -2.01 7.31 -25.50
C ARG A 134 -1.90 7.81 -26.93
N ILE A 135 -2.83 8.67 -27.36
CA ILE A 135 -2.82 9.28 -28.69
C ILE A 135 -1.52 10.08 -28.89
N SER A 136 -1.10 10.84 -27.87
CA SER A 136 0.13 11.61 -27.88
C SER A 136 1.39 10.74 -27.98
N VAL A 137 1.48 9.62 -27.25
CA VAL A 137 2.63 8.69 -27.34
C VAL A 137 2.70 8.06 -28.72
N VAL A 138 1.58 7.57 -29.25
CA VAL A 138 1.52 7.02 -30.61
C VAL A 138 1.90 8.09 -31.63
N GLY A 139 1.40 9.31 -31.45
CA GLY A 139 1.73 10.47 -32.29
C GLY A 139 3.23 10.77 -32.30
N ILE A 140 3.89 10.78 -31.13
CA ILE A 140 5.35 10.97 -31.05
C ILE A 140 6.09 9.85 -31.78
N PHE A 141 5.71 8.59 -31.59
CA PHE A 141 6.40 7.47 -32.23
C PHE A 141 6.24 7.51 -33.75
N VAL A 142 5.02 7.75 -34.24
CA VAL A 142 4.75 7.90 -35.68
C VAL A 142 5.53 9.08 -36.24
N LEU A 143 5.53 10.22 -35.55
CA LEU A 143 6.28 11.40 -35.97
C LEU A 143 7.79 11.12 -35.98
N ALA A 144 8.32 10.42 -34.97
CA ALA A 144 9.74 10.04 -34.91
C ALA A 144 10.14 9.08 -36.03
N ILE A 145 9.27 8.15 -36.43
CA ILE A 145 9.51 7.24 -37.56
C ILE A 145 9.48 8.00 -38.88
N ILE A 146 8.46 8.85 -39.09
CA ILE A 146 8.34 9.66 -40.32
C ILE A 146 9.51 10.62 -40.46
N MET A 147 9.96 11.22 -39.36
CA MET A 147 11.06 12.16 -39.32
C MET A 147 12.42 11.48 -39.33
N SER A 148 12.50 10.15 -39.16
CA SER A 148 13.79 9.46 -39.17
C SER A 148 14.42 9.60 -40.56
N PRO A 149 15.64 10.17 -40.67
CA PRO A 149 16.25 10.40 -41.96
C PRO A 149 16.44 9.05 -42.68
N GLY A 150 15.66 8.84 -43.74
CA GLY A 150 15.80 7.66 -44.60
C GLY A 150 17.21 7.66 -45.18
N GLY A 151 17.97 6.59 -44.93
CA GLY A 151 19.43 6.50 -45.11
C GLY A 151 19.94 6.53 -46.56
N GLY A 152 19.54 7.51 -47.37
CA GLY A 152 20.03 7.70 -48.72
C GLY A 152 20.05 9.17 -49.10
N THR A 153 21.17 9.84 -48.85
CA THR A 153 21.50 11.11 -49.51
C THR A 153 22.89 11.03 -50.11
N ASP A 154 22.93 11.15 -51.43
CA ASP A 154 24.14 11.34 -52.21
C ASP A 154 24.85 12.61 -51.74
N ARG A 155 26.12 12.45 -51.37
CA ARG A 155 26.93 13.39 -50.58
C ARG A 155 27.38 14.65 -51.35
N SER A 156 26.86 14.90 -52.55
CA SER A 156 27.52 15.79 -53.52
C SER A 156 27.18 17.29 -53.40
N ASP A 157 26.12 17.68 -52.68
CA ASP A 157 25.78 19.10 -52.48
C ASP A 157 25.84 19.48 -51.00
N ALA A 158 27.01 19.94 -50.53
CA ALA A 158 27.24 20.35 -49.15
C ALA A 158 26.27 21.45 -48.68
N GLU A 159 25.87 22.36 -49.56
CA GLU A 159 24.90 23.42 -49.24
C GLU A 159 23.47 22.87 -49.04
N ARG A 160 23.05 21.88 -49.84
CA ARG A 160 21.75 21.20 -49.61
C ARG A 160 21.77 20.39 -48.32
N ALA A 161 22.85 19.66 -48.06
CA ALA A 161 23.01 18.88 -46.83
C ALA A 161 22.92 19.77 -45.57
N ILE A 162 23.47 20.99 -45.62
CA ILE A 162 23.39 21.96 -44.52
C ILE A 162 21.96 22.54 -44.35
N SER A 163 21.28 22.84 -45.46
CA SER A 163 19.88 23.32 -45.41
C SER A 163 18.94 22.25 -44.86
N ASP A 164 19.08 21.01 -45.33
CA ASP A 164 18.28 19.86 -44.89
C ASP A 164 18.54 19.54 -43.41
N ALA A 165 19.80 19.66 -42.96
CA ALA A 165 20.17 19.51 -41.55
C ALA A 165 19.49 20.55 -40.65
N MET A 166 19.43 21.82 -41.06
CA MET A 166 18.74 22.85 -40.29
C MET A 166 17.23 22.66 -40.21
N GLU A 167 16.60 22.23 -41.30
CA GLU A 167 15.16 21.94 -41.30
C GLU A 167 14.85 20.74 -40.40
N PHE A 168 15.69 19.71 -40.47
CA PHE A 168 15.64 18.55 -39.58
C PHE A 168 15.83 18.93 -38.10
N GLU A 169 16.79 19.80 -37.77
CA GLU A 169 17.00 20.30 -36.41
C GLU A 169 15.79 21.06 -35.87
N ARG A 170 15.18 21.95 -36.66
CA ARG A 170 13.97 22.69 -36.27
C ARG A 170 12.81 21.75 -35.97
N LEU A 171 12.61 20.75 -36.83
CA LEU A 171 11.58 19.73 -36.63
C LEU A 171 11.85 18.91 -35.37
N THR A 172 13.11 18.53 -35.14
CA THR A 172 13.52 17.78 -33.95
C THR A 172 13.29 18.58 -32.67
N ILE A 173 13.63 19.87 -32.64
CA ILE A 173 13.34 20.78 -31.52
C ILE A 173 11.83 20.85 -31.28
N PHE A 174 11.02 20.98 -32.34
CA PHE A 174 9.57 21.03 -32.22
C PHE A 174 9.00 19.72 -31.64
N VAL A 175 9.47 18.56 -32.12
CA VAL A 175 9.09 17.25 -31.58
C VAL A 175 9.49 17.13 -30.12
N ALA A 176 10.70 17.56 -29.75
CA ALA A 176 11.17 17.54 -28.37
C ALA A 176 10.31 18.44 -27.47
N ALA A 177 9.95 19.64 -27.94
CA ALA A 177 9.07 20.55 -27.22
C ALA A 177 7.66 19.97 -27.04
N LEU A 178 7.13 19.27 -28.05
CA LEU A 178 5.83 18.60 -27.98
C LEU A 178 5.79 17.48 -26.92
N ARG A 179 6.94 16.92 -26.52
CA ARG A 179 7.01 15.90 -25.45
C ARG A 179 6.67 16.49 -24.07
N LEU A 180 6.98 17.77 -23.81
CA LEU A 180 6.74 18.41 -22.51
C LEU A 180 5.25 18.38 -22.08
N PRO A 181 4.27 18.84 -22.90
CA PRO A 181 2.86 18.78 -22.52
C PRO A 181 2.36 17.34 -22.38
N ILE A 182 2.96 16.37 -23.08
CA ILE A 182 2.58 14.96 -23.02
C ILE A 182 2.94 14.35 -21.67
N VAL A 183 4.14 14.64 -21.16
CA VAL A 183 4.54 14.28 -19.79
C VAL A 183 3.66 14.98 -18.76
N GLY A 184 3.37 16.27 -18.96
CA GLY A 184 2.48 17.03 -18.08
C GLY A 184 1.06 16.45 -17.97
N LEU A 185 0.46 16.07 -19.10
CA LEU A 185 -0.85 15.42 -19.15
C LEU A 185 -0.87 14.07 -18.40
N LEU A 186 0.22 13.31 -18.47
CA LEU A 186 0.34 12.05 -17.73
C LEU A 186 0.39 12.27 -16.23
N VAL A 187 1.23 13.20 -15.76
CA VAL A 187 1.35 13.52 -14.33
C VAL A 187 0.00 13.97 -13.78
N ALA A 188 -0.71 14.84 -14.51
CA ALA A 188 -2.07 15.25 -14.15
C ALA A 188 -3.02 14.04 -14.07
N GLY A 189 -2.97 13.12 -15.04
CA GLY A 189 -3.77 11.89 -15.03
C GLY A 189 -3.48 10.99 -13.82
N VAL A 190 -2.20 10.81 -13.46
CA VAL A 190 -1.78 10.04 -12.28
C VAL A 190 -2.34 10.69 -11.00
N CYS A 191 -2.21 12.01 -10.86
CA CYS A 191 -2.77 12.75 -9.72
C CYS A 191 -4.29 12.58 -9.58
N VAL A 192 -5.03 12.62 -10.69
CA VAL A 192 -6.49 12.40 -10.70
C VAL A 192 -6.85 10.98 -10.24
N VAL A 193 -6.12 9.96 -10.69
CA VAL A 193 -6.36 8.57 -10.23
C VAL A 193 -6.03 8.40 -8.76
N ILE A 194 -4.93 8.97 -8.28
CA ILE A 194 -4.58 8.97 -6.85
C ILE A 194 -5.74 9.57 -6.04
N TRP A 195 -6.24 10.73 -6.45
CA TRP A 195 -7.36 11.39 -5.78
C TRP A 195 -8.63 10.53 -5.79
N ARG A 196 -9.00 9.96 -6.94
CA ARG A 196 -10.17 9.05 -7.05
C ARG A 196 -10.03 7.81 -6.16
N MET A 197 -8.84 7.23 -6.05
CA MET A 197 -8.59 6.09 -5.19
C MET A 197 -8.74 6.45 -3.70
N TYR A 198 -8.30 7.64 -3.30
CA TYR A 198 -8.55 8.13 -1.94
C TYR A 198 -10.04 8.33 -1.67
N GLN A 199 -10.81 8.83 -2.64
CA GLN A 199 -12.26 8.98 -2.51
C GLN A 199 -12.97 7.62 -2.35
N LEU A 200 -12.54 6.59 -3.10
CA LEU A 200 -13.08 5.22 -2.97
C LEU A 200 -12.77 4.59 -1.60
N ALA A 201 -11.56 4.85 -1.08
CA ALA A 201 -11.19 4.40 0.25
C ALA A 201 -12.01 5.08 1.34
N ALA A 202 -12.34 6.38 1.17
CA ALA A 202 -13.12 7.17 2.11
C ALA A 202 -14.64 6.88 2.07
N SER A 203 -15.19 6.54 0.90
CA SER A 203 -16.63 6.28 0.72
C SER A 203 -17.07 4.86 1.06
N SER A 204 -16.13 3.97 1.38
CA SER A 204 -16.45 2.62 1.82
C SER A 204 -17.05 2.68 3.24
N PRO A 205 -18.32 2.26 3.44
CA PRO A 205 -18.94 2.31 4.75
C PRO A 205 -18.15 1.46 5.75
N PRO A 206 -18.01 1.91 7.02
CA PRO A 206 -17.41 1.08 8.05
C PRO A 206 -18.21 -0.23 8.15
N PRO A 207 -17.56 -1.38 8.39
CA PRO A 207 -18.28 -2.64 8.55
C PRO A 207 -19.33 -2.47 9.66
N PRO A 208 -20.55 -3.01 9.48
CA PRO A 208 -21.63 -2.85 10.45
C PRO A 208 -21.18 -3.38 11.82
N ALA A 209 -21.16 -2.50 12.82
CA ALA A 209 -20.61 -2.74 14.15
C ALA A 209 -21.41 -3.75 15.00
N THR A 210 -22.58 -4.19 14.53
CA THR A 210 -23.64 -4.70 15.42
C THR A 210 -23.83 -6.22 15.45
N ALA A 211 -23.14 -7.00 14.63
CA ALA A 211 -23.43 -8.44 14.51
C ALA A 211 -22.45 -9.41 15.21
N GLN A 212 -21.33 -8.93 15.77
CA GLN A 212 -20.28 -9.82 16.32
C GLN A 212 -20.30 -10.01 17.83
N TYR A 213 -21.17 -9.32 18.58
CA TYR A 213 -21.07 -9.26 20.03
C TYR A 213 -21.64 -10.45 20.81
N LEU A 214 -22.29 -11.44 20.19
CA LEU A 214 -23.08 -12.42 20.95
C LEU A 214 -22.65 -13.88 20.88
N THR A 215 -21.65 -14.28 20.08
CA THR A 215 -21.29 -15.73 19.99
C THR A 215 -19.81 -16.05 19.75
N GLN A 216 -18.88 -15.08 19.75
CA GLN A 216 -17.48 -15.39 19.43
C GLN A 216 -16.64 -15.85 20.65
N PRO A 217 -15.94 -17.00 20.56
CA PRO A 217 -15.00 -17.43 21.59
C PRO A 217 -13.78 -16.49 21.63
N ALA A 218 -13.42 -16.02 22.82
CA ALA A 218 -12.17 -15.31 23.19
C ALA A 218 -11.54 -14.39 22.13
N GLY A 219 -12.36 -13.71 21.33
CA GLY A 219 -11.89 -12.74 20.34
C GLY A 219 -11.34 -11.48 20.99
N PRO A 220 -10.51 -10.69 20.29
CA PRO A 220 -10.11 -9.37 20.76
C PRO A 220 -11.35 -8.52 21.04
N ILE A 221 -11.41 -7.89 22.22
CA ILE A 221 -12.48 -6.95 22.54
C ILE A 221 -12.23 -5.72 21.66
N THR A 222 -13.13 -5.49 20.69
CA THR A 222 -13.02 -4.35 19.79
C THR A 222 -13.50 -3.11 20.52
N LEU A 223 -12.60 -2.44 21.24
CA LEU A 223 -12.86 -1.10 21.76
C LEU A 223 -12.92 -0.11 20.60
N PRO A 224 -13.92 0.79 20.54
CA PRO A 224 -14.02 1.80 19.49
C PRO A 224 -12.75 2.67 19.47
N ARG A 225 -12.09 2.66 18.31
CA ARG A 225 -10.74 3.20 18.13
C ARG A 225 -10.77 4.71 17.92
N THR A 226 -10.65 5.49 18.99
CA THR A 226 -10.28 6.93 18.90
C THR A 226 -9.50 7.37 20.14
N ALA A 227 -8.18 7.15 20.16
CA ALA A 227 -7.31 7.63 21.24
C ALA A 227 -5.81 7.62 20.89
N VAL A 228 -5.41 8.14 19.73
CA VAL A 228 -3.99 8.37 19.40
C VAL A 228 -3.70 9.85 19.12
N GLN A 229 -4.51 10.77 19.66
CA GLN A 229 -4.16 12.19 19.71
C GLN A 229 -4.26 12.72 21.14
N GLU A 230 -3.32 13.60 21.46
CA GLU A 230 -2.90 14.03 22.79
C GLU A 230 -4.04 14.41 23.75
N GLY A 231 -3.81 14.12 25.04
CA GLY A 231 -4.67 14.52 26.16
C GLY A 231 -5.98 13.75 26.26
N ALA A 232 -7.00 14.15 25.51
CA ALA A 232 -8.39 13.73 25.73
C ALA A 232 -8.68 12.29 25.28
N GLY A 233 -8.05 11.81 24.22
CA GLY A 233 -8.27 10.45 23.72
C GLY A 233 -7.76 9.38 24.68
N LYS A 234 -6.63 9.63 25.34
CA LYS A 234 -5.98 8.67 26.24
C LYS A 234 -6.87 8.36 27.45
N ASP A 235 -7.52 9.37 28.03
CA ASP A 235 -8.42 9.18 29.17
C ASP A 235 -9.69 8.43 28.80
N ALA A 236 -10.27 8.74 27.63
CA ALA A 236 -11.44 8.02 27.13
C ALA A 236 -11.16 6.51 26.93
N PHE A 237 -10.02 6.17 26.32
CA PHE A 237 -9.60 4.77 26.18
C PHE A 237 -9.47 4.06 27.53
N TRP A 238 -8.78 4.66 28.50
CA TRP A 238 -8.61 4.05 29.81
C TRP A 238 -9.91 3.95 30.59
N HIS A 239 -10.84 4.88 30.38
CA HIS A 239 -12.19 4.79 30.92
C HIS A 239 -12.95 3.60 30.33
N GLU A 240 -12.88 3.38 29.01
CA GLU A 240 -13.47 2.20 28.38
C GLU A 240 -12.84 0.89 28.88
N VAL A 241 -11.52 0.84 29.01
CA VAL A 241 -10.82 -0.32 29.60
C VAL A 241 -11.33 -0.56 31.02
N ALA A 242 -11.48 0.47 31.85
CA ALA A 242 -12.04 0.34 33.20
C ALA A 242 -13.48 -0.20 33.17
N GLN A 243 -14.32 0.25 32.23
CA GLN A 243 -15.68 -0.29 32.06
C GLN A 243 -15.70 -1.75 31.60
N VAL A 244 -14.75 -2.18 30.78
CA VAL A 244 -14.63 -3.59 30.38
C VAL A 244 -14.14 -4.43 31.56
N VAL A 245 -13.15 -3.96 32.30
CA VAL A 245 -12.65 -4.63 33.51
C VAL A 245 -13.74 -4.76 34.57
N ALA A 246 -14.51 -3.71 34.82
CA ALA A 246 -15.62 -3.73 35.78
C ALA A 246 -16.73 -4.72 35.42
N ARG A 247 -16.89 -5.04 34.13
CA ARG A 247 -17.86 -6.03 33.63
C ARG A 247 -17.26 -7.44 33.52
N SER A 248 -15.95 -7.57 33.57
CA SER A 248 -15.27 -8.86 33.45
C SER A 248 -15.29 -9.61 34.78
N SER A 249 -15.38 -10.94 34.73
CA SER A 249 -15.43 -11.80 35.92
C SER A 249 -14.04 -12.18 36.44
N GLY A 250 -12.98 -11.59 35.90
CA GLY A 250 -11.59 -11.92 36.20
C GLY A 250 -10.63 -11.11 35.33
N PRO A 251 -9.32 -11.32 35.48
CA PRO A 251 -8.33 -10.41 34.90
C PRO A 251 -8.27 -10.51 33.38
N LEU A 252 -7.95 -9.37 32.76
CA LEU A 252 -7.89 -9.22 31.31
C LEU A 252 -6.44 -9.22 30.81
N PRO A 253 -6.09 -10.06 29.81
CA PRO A 253 -4.79 -10.01 29.17
C PRO A 253 -4.65 -8.76 28.31
N LEU A 254 -3.51 -8.07 28.45
CA LEU A 254 -3.14 -6.90 27.65
C LEU A 254 -1.77 -7.14 26.99
N LEU A 255 -1.69 -6.89 25.69
CA LEU A 255 -0.44 -6.89 24.92
C LEU A 255 0.04 -5.45 24.69
N GLU A 256 1.25 -5.16 25.13
CA GLU A 256 2.02 -3.95 24.81
C GLU A 256 3.01 -4.25 23.68
N ALA A 257 2.97 -3.46 22.60
CA ALA A 257 3.89 -3.55 21.47
C ALA A 257 4.54 -2.20 21.15
N TRP A 258 5.85 -2.17 20.93
CA TRP A 258 6.59 -0.94 20.63
C TRP A 258 6.87 -0.78 19.14
N ALA A 259 6.63 0.42 18.60
CA ALA A 259 6.88 0.71 17.18
C ALA A 259 8.37 0.66 16.80
N ALA A 260 9.27 0.97 17.74
CA ALA A 260 10.70 1.08 17.48
C ALA A 260 11.41 -0.28 17.27
N ALA A 261 10.83 -1.39 17.72
CA ALA A 261 11.40 -2.73 17.54
C ALA A 261 10.29 -3.78 17.44
N PRO A 262 10.10 -4.42 16.25
CA PRO A 262 9.03 -5.40 16.04
C PRO A 262 9.04 -6.59 17.03
N SER A 263 10.20 -6.87 17.63
CA SER A 263 10.41 -7.96 18.60
C SER A 263 10.20 -7.55 20.05
N ALA A 264 10.16 -6.26 20.36
CA ALA A 264 9.96 -5.81 21.72
C ALA A 264 8.45 -5.82 21.99
N ARG A 265 8.01 -6.72 22.88
CA ARG A 265 6.61 -6.83 23.34
C ARG A 265 6.56 -7.26 24.79
N ARG A 266 5.46 -6.95 25.47
CA ARG A 266 5.24 -7.36 26.86
C ARG A 266 3.76 -7.64 27.09
N TRP A 267 3.49 -8.74 27.78
CA TRP A 267 2.16 -9.09 28.24
C TRP A 267 1.95 -8.58 29.66
N HIS A 268 0.75 -8.08 29.90
CA HIS A 268 0.27 -7.58 31.18
C HIS A 268 -1.06 -8.26 31.52
N LEU A 269 -1.40 -8.27 32.80
CA LEU A 269 -2.72 -8.67 33.29
C LEU A 269 -3.33 -7.50 34.05
N ILE A 270 -4.56 -7.15 33.68
CA ILE A 270 -5.34 -6.12 34.35
C ILE A 270 -6.28 -6.81 35.31
N ASP A 271 -5.98 -6.73 36.60
CA ASP A 271 -6.80 -7.31 37.66
C ASP A 271 -7.60 -6.21 38.38
N GLY A 272 -8.89 -6.13 38.03
CA GLY A 272 -9.81 -5.13 38.57
C GLY A 272 -9.47 -3.67 38.24
N GLU A 273 -10.27 -2.76 38.78
CA GLU A 273 -10.12 -1.32 38.57
C GLU A 273 -8.76 -0.75 39.06
N PRO A 274 -8.21 -1.16 40.22
CA PRO A 274 -6.87 -0.74 40.63
C PRO A 274 -5.77 -1.18 39.65
N GLY A 275 -5.95 -2.34 39.01
CA GLY A 275 -5.06 -2.86 37.98
C GLY A 275 -4.98 -1.97 36.75
N VAL A 276 -6.06 -1.25 36.40
CA VAL A 276 -6.09 -0.33 35.26
C VAL A 276 -5.12 0.83 35.47
N ALA A 277 -5.20 1.49 36.63
CA ALA A 277 -4.33 2.60 36.97
C ALA A 277 -2.86 2.17 37.07
N ALA A 278 -2.59 1.01 37.69
CA ALA A 278 -1.24 0.45 37.80
C ALA A 278 -0.66 0.06 36.44
N THR A 279 -1.47 -0.49 35.53
CA THR A 279 -1.03 -0.83 34.18
C THR A 279 -0.74 0.43 33.38
N ARG A 280 -1.63 1.42 33.44
CA ARG A 280 -1.48 2.72 32.75
C ARG A 280 -0.16 3.43 33.08
N THR A 281 0.34 3.33 34.31
CA THR A 281 1.61 3.96 34.73
C THR A 281 2.85 3.15 34.35
N ARG A 282 2.72 1.85 34.12
CA ARG A 282 3.82 0.95 33.73
C ARG A 282 4.07 0.88 32.22
N LEU A 283 3.06 1.22 31.42
CA LEU A 283 3.15 1.19 29.96
C LEU A 283 4.06 2.29 29.45
N SER A 284 4.85 1.94 28.44
CA SER A 284 5.80 2.86 27.87
C SER A 284 5.07 3.94 27.05
N PRO A 285 5.62 5.16 26.98
CA PRO A 285 5.14 6.13 26.01
C PRO A 285 5.15 5.53 24.60
N TRP A 286 4.10 5.79 23.82
CA TRP A 286 3.99 5.41 22.40
C TRP A 286 3.84 3.90 22.11
N SER A 287 3.58 3.07 23.11
CA SER A 287 3.25 1.66 22.87
C SER A 287 1.84 1.50 22.27
N GLY A 288 1.70 0.60 21.30
CA GLY A 288 0.39 0.07 20.90
C GLY A 288 -0.13 -0.91 21.95
N ILE A 289 -1.40 -0.80 22.30
CA ILE A 289 -2.05 -1.61 23.33
C ILE A 289 -3.18 -2.42 22.71
N THR A 290 -3.26 -3.71 23.02
CA THR A 290 -4.40 -4.58 22.66
C THR A 290 -4.91 -5.29 23.90
N VAL A 291 -6.20 -5.16 24.21
CA VAL A 291 -6.85 -5.85 25.33
C VAL A 291 -7.67 -7.02 24.78
N TYR A 292 -7.45 -8.20 25.34
CA TYR A 292 -8.14 -9.42 24.94
C TYR A 292 -9.26 -9.78 25.91
N GLY A 293 -10.21 -10.57 25.42
CA GLY A 293 -11.24 -11.16 26.27
C GLY A 293 -10.64 -12.07 27.35
N GLN A 294 -11.41 -12.24 28.42
CA GLN A 294 -11.07 -13.13 29.52
C GLN A 294 -10.79 -14.56 29.00
N PRO A 295 -9.77 -15.25 29.52
CA PRO A 295 -9.55 -16.66 29.16
C PRO A 295 -10.79 -17.49 29.55
N PRO A 296 -11.22 -18.43 28.71
CA PRO A 296 -12.35 -19.30 29.03
C PRO A 296 -12.05 -20.12 30.28
N LEU A 297 -13.12 -20.45 31.03
CA LEU A 297 -13.06 -21.46 32.10
C LEU A 297 -12.76 -22.81 31.46
N VAL A 298 -11.90 -23.62 32.08
CA VAL A 298 -11.50 -24.91 31.49
C VAL A 298 -11.85 -26.07 32.42
N PRO A 299 -12.89 -26.84 32.07
CA PRO A 299 -13.14 -28.12 32.74
C PRO A 299 -13.31 -29.32 31.78
N ASP A 300 -13.22 -29.17 30.44
CA ASP A 300 -13.41 -30.28 29.51
C ASP A 300 -12.31 -30.43 28.44
N GLU A 301 -12.13 -31.67 27.96
CA GLU A 301 -11.16 -32.03 26.91
C GLU A 301 -11.49 -31.41 25.54
N ALA A 302 -12.75 -31.05 25.30
CA ALA A 302 -13.16 -30.43 24.04
C ALA A 302 -12.64 -28.99 23.92
N VAL A 303 -12.63 -28.23 25.02
CA VAL A 303 -12.03 -26.89 25.11
C VAL A 303 -10.53 -27.00 24.89
N LEU A 304 -9.86 -27.96 25.53
CA LEU A 304 -8.41 -28.18 25.36
C LEU A 304 -8.05 -28.53 23.92
N GLY A 305 -8.83 -29.38 23.25
CA GLY A 305 -8.66 -29.67 21.82
C GLY A 305 -8.73 -28.41 20.95
N ARG A 306 -9.71 -27.54 21.20
CA ARG A 306 -9.85 -26.26 20.48
C ARG A 306 -8.68 -25.31 20.75
N LEU A 307 -8.19 -25.23 21.98
CA LEU A 307 -7.03 -24.41 22.34
C LEU A 307 -5.75 -24.93 21.66
N ALA A 308 -5.59 -26.26 21.55
CA ALA A 308 -4.47 -26.87 20.85
C ALA A 308 -4.49 -26.52 19.35
N ASP A 309 -5.64 -26.64 18.71
CA ASP A 309 -5.81 -26.30 17.28
C ASP A 309 -5.58 -24.81 17.03
N GLU A 310 -6.09 -23.94 17.91
CA GLU A 310 -5.84 -22.50 17.86
C GLU A 310 -4.35 -22.17 18.00
N ALA A 311 -3.65 -22.80 18.95
CA ALA A 311 -2.22 -22.58 19.15
C ALA A 311 -1.41 -23.00 17.93
N ARG A 312 -1.71 -24.15 17.31
CA ARG A 312 -1.05 -24.58 16.07
C ARG A 312 -1.31 -23.58 14.95
N ARG A 313 -2.56 -23.17 14.76
CA ARG A 313 -2.95 -22.17 13.75
C ARG A 313 -2.17 -20.86 13.92
N LEU A 314 -2.10 -20.33 15.14
CA LEU A 314 -1.41 -19.07 15.43
C LEU A 314 0.12 -19.17 15.32
N ARG A 315 0.70 -20.35 15.54
CA ARG A 315 2.13 -20.59 15.32
C ARG A 315 2.50 -20.62 13.84
N GLU A 316 1.64 -21.19 13.01
CA GLU A 316 1.81 -21.25 11.56
C GLU A 316 1.47 -19.92 10.87
N ASP A 317 0.61 -19.12 11.50
CA ASP A 317 0.23 -17.82 10.99
C ASP A 317 1.36 -16.79 11.12
N ARG A 318 1.97 -16.47 9.98
CA ARG A 318 3.00 -15.41 9.86
C ARG A 318 2.51 -14.05 10.38
N VAL A 319 1.21 -13.81 10.34
CA VAL A 319 0.57 -12.58 10.81
C VAL A 319 0.48 -12.55 12.34
N ALA A 320 0.19 -13.68 12.98
CA ALA A 320 0.14 -13.80 14.44
C ALA A 320 1.54 -13.84 15.06
N GLY A 321 2.56 -14.20 14.29
CA GLY A 321 3.96 -14.22 14.74
C GLY A 321 4.23 -15.19 15.89
N GLY A 322 3.34 -16.17 16.09
CA GLY A 322 3.39 -17.17 17.15
C GLY A 322 2.15 -17.19 18.05
N ALA A 323 2.16 -18.11 19.01
CA ALA A 323 1.13 -18.24 20.04
C ALA A 323 1.70 -18.06 21.46
N ILE A 324 0.92 -17.42 22.33
CA ILE A 324 1.15 -17.29 23.78
C ILE A 324 -0.01 -18.00 24.48
N GLY A 325 0.31 -18.94 25.35
CA GLY A 325 -0.64 -19.53 26.27
C GLY A 325 -0.72 -18.73 27.57
N LEU A 326 -1.92 -18.57 28.11
CA LEU A 326 -2.20 -18.04 29.45
C LEU A 326 -2.89 -19.14 30.25
N ILE A 327 -2.41 -19.42 31.45
CA ILE A 327 -3.07 -20.32 32.41
C ILE A 327 -3.30 -19.59 33.74
N GLU A 328 -4.45 -19.85 34.36
CA GLU A 328 -4.74 -19.54 35.75
C GLU A 328 -4.67 -20.83 36.57
N SER A 329 -3.70 -20.93 37.46
CA SER A 329 -3.60 -22.05 38.41
C SER A 329 -4.76 -22.05 39.42
N GLU A 330 -4.98 -23.17 40.11
CA GLU A 330 -5.98 -23.26 41.18
C GLU A 330 -5.77 -22.23 42.30
N ASP A 331 -4.52 -21.80 42.54
CA ASP A 331 -4.15 -20.74 43.49
C ASP A 331 -4.48 -19.32 42.97
N GLY A 332 -5.12 -19.18 41.81
CA GLY A 332 -5.44 -17.90 41.16
C GLY A 332 -4.23 -17.19 40.55
N LYS A 333 -3.06 -17.85 40.47
CA LYS A 333 -1.87 -17.27 39.83
C LYS A 333 -1.93 -17.45 38.32
N PHE A 334 -1.63 -16.38 37.59
CA PHE A 334 -1.58 -16.38 36.14
C PHE A 334 -0.16 -16.51 35.61
N ARG A 335 0.02 -17.28 34.53
CA ARG A 335 1.30 -17.44 33.83
C ARG A 335 1.12 -17.34 32.32
N PHE A 336 1.98 -16.56 31.68
CA PHE A 336 2.13 -16.54 30.22
C PHE A 336 3.29 -17.45 29.79
N GLU A 337 3.11 -18.20 28.71
CA GLU A 337 4.14 -19.06 28.13
C GLU A 337 4.12 -18.97 26.61
N GLN A 338 5.29 -18.80 25.99
CA GLN A 338 5.39 -18.73 24.54
C GLN A 338 5.43 -20.14 23.95
N LEU A 339 4.45 -20.48 23.11
CA LEU A 339 4.26 -21.82 22.57
C LEU A 339 5.11 -21.99 21.29
N THR A 340 6.43 -22.16 21.45
CA THR A 340 7.40 -22.16 20.34
C THR A 340 7.50 -23.48 19.59
N SER A 341 7.21 -24.60 20.24
CA SER A 341 7.32 -25.95 19.69
C SER A 341 6.14 -26.83 20.12
N ASP A 342 5.96 -27.98 19.46
CA ASP A 342 4.92 -28.94 19.85
C ASP A 342 5.16 -29.50 21.26
N GLY A 343 6.42 -29.69 21.67
CA GLY A 343 6.75 -30.11 23.03
C GLY A 343 6.34 -29.08 24.08
N VAL A 344 6.57 -27.79 23.82
CA VAL A 344 6.11 -26.70 24.72
C VAL A 344 4.58 -26.61 24.73
N LEU A 345 3.93 -26.76 23.57
CA LEU A 345 2.46 -26.80 23.49
C LEU A 345 1.87 -27.96 24.31
N GLN A 346 2.44 -29.18 24.22
CA GLN A 346 1.96 -30.32 25.01
C GLN A 346 2.17 -30.09 26.52
N SER A 347 3.35 -29.62 26.92
CA SER A 347 3.63 -29.26 28.32
C SER A 347 2.66 -28.19 28.85
N TRP A 348 2.29 -27.22 28.01
CA TRP A 348 1.31 -26.19 28.36
C TRP A 348 -0.12 -26.77 28.46
N LEU A 349 -0.53 -27.65 27.54
CA LEU A 349 -1.83 -28.32 27.58
C LEU A 349 -1.98 -29.23 28.80
N ASP A 350 -0.92 -29.93 29.20
CA ASP A 350 -0.90 -30.76 30.41
C ASP A 350 -1.16 -29.92 31.66
N GLN A 351 -0.59 -28.71 31.73
CA GLN A 351 -0.83 -27.76 32.82
C GLN A 351 -2.20 -27.12 32.74
N ALA A 352 -2.70 -26.86 31.54
CA ALA A 352 -4.04 -26.32 31.31
C ALA A 352 -5.16 -27.28 31.76
N ARG A 353 -4.91 -28.60 31.81
CA ARG A 353 -5.88 -29.59 32.33
C ARG A 353 -6.25 -29.37 33.79
N SER A 354 -5.31 -28.89 34.61
CA SER A 354 -5.53 -28.60 36.02
C SER A 354 -5.69 -27.10 36.29
N ALA A 355 -5.85 -26.29 35.25
CA ALA A 355 -6.01 -24.85 35.37
C ALA A 355 -7.49 -24.48 35.54
N SER A 356 -7.79 -23.46 36.36
CA SER A 356 -9.15 -22.93 36.45
C SER A 356 -9.55 -22.20 35.16
N ARG A 357 -8.57 -21.61 34.46
CA ARG A 357 -8.72 -20.99 33.14
C ARG A 357 -7.49 -21.23 32.27
N ALA A 358 -7.72 -21.33 30.97
CA ALA A 358 -6.64 -21.31 29.98
C ALA A 358 -7.10 -20.61 28.71
N GLY A 359 -6.20 -19.85 28.08
CA GLY A 359 -6.45 -19.16 26.82
C GLY A 359 -5.21 -19.14 25.95
N VAL A 360 -5.40 -19.05 24.63
CA VAL A 360 -4.30 -18.91 23.67
C VAL A 360 -4.50 -17.60 22.91
N TYR A 361 -3.44 -16.82 22.80
CA TYR A 361 -3.44 -15.50 22.20
C TYR A 361 -2.29 -15.36 21.19
N PRO A 362 -2.43 -14.51 20.16
CA PRO A 362 -1.37 -14.32 19.17
C PRO A 362 -0.22 -13.50 19.76
N VAL A 363 1.04 -13.81 19.40
CA VAL A 363 2.23 -13.09 19.89
C VAL A 363 2.29 -11.67 19.31
N LEU A 364 1.81 -11.48 18.08
CA LEU A 364 1.49 -10.20 17.47
C LEU A 364 0.03 -9.87 17.78
N ALA A 365 -0.28 -8.58 17.94
CA ALA A 365 -1.66 -8.16 17.71
C ALA A 365 -2.07 -8.68 16.33
N ALA A 366 -3.22 -9.35 16.22
CA ALA A 366 -3.74 -9.90 14.96
C ALA A 366 -3.48 -8.88 13.86
N ALA A 367 -2.76 -9.24 12.78
CA ALA A 367 -2.31 -8.26 11.81
C ALA A 367 -3.51 -7.66 11.05
N ASP A 368 -4.12 -6.65 11.67
CA ASP A 368 -3.98 -5.26 11.27
C ASP A 368 -3.97 -4.28 12.49
N PRO A 369 -2.80 -4.03 13.10
CA PRO A 369 -2.53 -2.83 13.87
C PRO A 369 -1.88 -1.76 13.00
N ALA A 370 -2.50 -1.30 11.91
CA ALA A 370 -2.08 -0.07 11.22
C ALA A 370 -2.31 1.23 12.05
N ALA A 371 -2.46 1.09 13.38
CA ALA A 371 -2.29 2.10 14.42
C ALA A 371 -1.05 1.87 15.32
N LEU A 372 -0.03 1.16 14.84
CA LEU A 372 1.34 1.45 15.27
C LEU A 372 1.91 2.53 14.35
N THR A 373 1.29 3.71 14.34
CA THR A 373 1.94 4.90 13.80
C THR A 373 2.95 5.39 14.83
N SER A 374 4.23 5.18 14.53
CA SER A 374 5.26 6.13 14.94
C SER A 374 4.85 7.53 14.46
N VAL A 375 4.79 8.48 15.38
CA VAL A 375 5.23 9.85 15.08
C VAL A 375 6.74 9.85 15.23
#